data_AF-A0A2N1SAC0-F1
#
_entry.id   AF-A0A2N1SAC0-F1
#
_cell.length_a   1.000
_cell.length_b   1.000
_cell.length_c   1.000
_cell.angle_alpha   90.00
_cell.angle_beta   90.00
_cell.angle_gamma   90.00
#
_symmetry.space_group_name_H-M   'P 1'
#
loop_
_entity.id
_entity.type
_entity.pdbx_description
1 polymer ?
#
loop_
_entity_poly.entity_id
_entity_poly.type
_entity_poly.pdbx_seq_one_letter_code
_entity_poly.pdbx_strand_id
1 'polypeptide(L)'
;MGKPKVAGRRLYAPLIAINIVILAGAALFLASSDMSYKNRVKAETLRDSKFLTTEWRLMKELKERTDRELLDKDREIAELRSRYLSLKGSGSPTELIAAIEKEMRKAEDEREALLTARLEATVNPPSATSTPASPARRTPPAGSALPAGKDTALSALLRERITGLEAALLASREGASAIEDELESLRRSAAFAGIPATAPPQAAVAPGPIGDEAFTLILDSLARERDALDDPDAVLGIADLKTRALLRAIVRTPAIRAEYPELLESLDRYLALAGREEYLRGKRAAYDELIGNLEALKAKAEEK
;
A
#
# COMPACT_ATOMS: atom_id res chain seq x y z
N MET A 1 30.31 -73.06 19.71
CA MET A 1 30.46 -71.61 19.47
C MET A 1 29.47 -71.18 18.39
N GLY A 2 28.27 -70.74 18.78
CA GLY A 2 27.26 -70.23 17.85
C GLY A 2 27.32 -68.70 17.79
N LYS A 3 27.61 -68.13 16.62
CA LYS A 3 27.59 -66.68 16.41
C LYS A 3 26.12 -66.20 16.43
N PRO A 4 25.76 -65.19 17.24
CA PRO A 4 24.40 -64.66 17.22
C PRO A 4 24.13 -63.97 15.87
N LYS A 5 23.08 -64.44 15.16
CA LYS A 5 22.59 -63.82 13.94
C LYS A 5 21.96 -62.47 14.28
N VAL A 6 22.58 -61.40 13.80
CA VAL A 6 22.16 -60.01 13.99
C VAL A 6 20.89 -59.73 13.19
N ALA A 7 19.73 -60.00 13.78
CA ALA A 7 18.42 -59.70 13.19
C ALA A 7 18.01 -58.21 13.29
N GLY A 8 18.82 -57.37 13.95
CA GLY A 8 18.48 -55.97 14.25
C GLY A 8 18.49 -54.99 13.07
N ARG A 9 19.09 -55.32 11.91
CA ARG A 9 19.28 -54.35 10.81
C ARG A 9 18.01 -54.04 9.99
N ARG A 10 16.94 -54.84 10.08
CA ARG A 10 15.75 -54.66 9.24
C ARG A 10 14.75 -53.62 9.77
N LEU A 11 14.82 -53.26 11.05
CA LEU A 11 13.91 -52.29 11.66
C LEU A 11 14.37 -50.82 11.51
N TYR A 12 15.67 -50.57 11.32
CA TYR A 12 16.19 -49.20 11.21
C TYR A 12 15.93 -48.56 9.84
N ALA A 13 15.88 -49.35 8.77
CA ALA A 13 15.63 -48.85 7.41
C ALA A 13 14.29 -48.11 7.24
N PRO A 14 13.13 -48.63 7.71
CA PRO A 14 11.87 -47.89 7.59
C PRO A 14 11.82 -46.63 8.46
N LEU A 15 12.45 -46.64 9.65
CA LEU A 15 12.54 -45.46 10.52
C LEU A 15 13.33 -44.32 9.87
N ILE A 16 14.46 -44.65 9.25
CA ILE A 16 15.28 -43.66 8.52
C ILE A 16 14.49 -43.10 7.32
N ALA A 17 13.78 -43.95 6.58
CA ALA A 17 12.96 -43.52 5.45
C ALA A 17 11.85 -42.54 5.87
N ILE A 18 11.16 -42.81 6.98
CA ILE A 18 10.11 -41.93 7.52
C ILE A 18 10.69 -40.57 7.93
N ASN A 19 11.83 -40.55 8.64
CA ASN A 19 12.47 -39.29 9.04
C ASN A 19 12.91 -38.44 7.83
N ILE A 20 13.41 -39.07 6.76
CA ILE A 20 13.76 -38.36 5.52
C ILE A 20 12.51 -37.75 4.88
N VAL A 21 11.39 -38.47 4.86
CA VAL A 21 10.12 -37.94 4.30
C VAL A 21 9.60 -36.76 5.12
N ILE A 22 9.67 -36.83 6.46
CA ILE A 22 9.25 -35.72 7.33
C ILE A 22 10.13 -34.49 7.10
N LEU A 23 11.47 -34.66 7.05
CA LEU A 23 12.40 -33.56 6.79
C LEU A 23 12.17 -32.93 5.40
N ALA A 24 11.96 -33.76 4.37
CA ALA A 24 11.64 -33.27 3.04
C ALA A 24 10.30 -32.51 3.00
N GLY A 25 9.29 -33.01 3.70
CA GLY A 25 7.99 -32.35 3.83
C GLY A 25 8.07 -31.00 4.54
N ALA A 26 8.82 -30.92 5.65
CA ALA A 26 9.05 -29.68 6.38
C ALA A 26 9.82 -28.65 5.52
N ALA A 27 10.86 -29.06 4.80
CA ALA A 27 11.60 -28.20 3.90
C ALA A 27 10.72 -27.66 2.75
N LEU A 28 9.87 -28.53 2.18
CA LEU A 28 8.92 -28.13 1.14
C LEU A 28 7.89 -27.12 1.66
N PHE A 29 7.36 -27.36 2.87
CA PHE A 29 6.43 -26.46 3.53
C PHE A 29 7.05 -25.07 3.76
N LEU A 30 8.26 -25.01 4.33
CA LEU A 30 9.00 -23.76 4.55
C LEU A 30 9.30 -23.02 3.23
N ALA A 31 9.67 -23.74 2.17
CA ALA A 31 9.90 -23.13 0.85
C ALA A 31 8.60 -22.55 0.26
N SER A 32 7.49 -23.27 0.40
CA SER A 32 6.19 -22.81 -0.10
C SER A 32 5.61 -21.61 0.68
N SER A 33 5.85 -21.57 1.99
CA SER A 33 5.41 -20.45 2.84
C SER A 33 6.22 -19.19 2.55
N ASP A 34 7.54 -19.29 2.39
CA ASP A 34 8.42 -18.18 2.00
C ASP A 34 8.01 -17.60 0.63
N MET A 35 7.72 -18.47 -0.34
CA MET A 35 7.27 -18.04 -1.66
C MET A 35 5.90 -17.35 -1.62
N SER A 36 4.97 -17.86 -0.80
CA SER A 36 3.65 -17.24 -0.60
C SER A 36 3.76 -15.87 0.10
N TYR A 37 4.63 -15.77 1.11
CA TYR A 37 4.87 -14.52 1.84
C TYR A 37 5.49 -13.46 0.92
N LYS A 38 6.53 -13.82 0.15
CA LYS A 38 7.14 -12.93 -0.85
C LYS A 38 6.14 -12.43 -1.88
N ASN A 39 5.22 -13.28 -2.33
CA ASN A 39 4.19 -12.88 -3.28
C ASN A 39 3.15 -11.93 -2.66
N ARG A 40 2.75 -12.14 -1.40
CA ARG A 40 1.86 -11.21 -0.67
C ARG A 40 2.52 -9.85 -0.46
N VAL A 41 3.77 -9.82 0.00
CA VAL A 41 4.53 -8.57 0.17
C VAL A 41 4.70 -7.83 -1.15
N LYS A 42 4.98 -8.54 -2.26
CA LYS A 42 5.02 -7.93 -3.60
C LYS A 42 3.66 -7.37 -4.03
N ALA A 43 2.56 -8.08 -3.76
CA ALA A 43 1.22 -7.61 -4.11
C ALA A 43 0.83 -6.35 -3.32
N GLU A 44 1.12 -6.30 -2.02
CA GLU A 44 0.88 -5.13 -1.17
C GLU A 44 1.76 -3.94 -1.55
N THR A 45 3.07 -4.16 -1.75
CA THR A 45 3.98 -3.09 -2.20
C THR A 45 3.60 -2.55 -3.59
N LEU A 46 3.15 -3.40 -4.51
CA LEU A 46 2.63 -2.96 -5.80
C LEU A 46 1.32 -2.17 -5.65
N ARG A 47 0.43 -2.58 -4.75
CA ARG A 47 -0.82 -1.85 -4.47
C ARG A 47 -0.53 -0.47 -3.88
N ASP A 48 0.36 -0.38 -2.90
CA ASP A 48 0.79 0.88 -2.30
C ASP A 48 1.52 1.79 -3.30
N SER A 49 2.35 1.20 -4.18
CA SER A 49 3.00 1.94 -5.26
C SER A 49 2.00 2.52 -6.26
N LYS A 50 0.92 1.79 -6.59
CA LYS A 50 -0.16 2.27 -7.45
C LYS A 50 -0.89 3.44 -6.79
N PHE A 51 -1.26 3.33 -5.51
CA PHE A 51 -1.88 4.44 -4.77
C PHE A 51 -1.01 5.69 -4.78
N LEU A 52 0.28 5.56 -4.44
CA LEU A 52 1.23 6.67 -4.45
C LEU A 52 1.36 7.32 -5.84
N THR A 53 1.43 6.53 -6.91
CA THR A 53 1.50 7.09 -8.27
C THR A 53 0.21 7.79 -8.70
N THR A 54 -0.96 7.26 -8.32
CA THR A 54 -2.25 7.89 -8.64
C THR A 54 -2.48 9.18 -7.85
N GLU A 55 -2.17 9.19 -6.56
CA GLU A 55 -2.29 10.37 -5.70
C GLU A 55 -1.30 11.44 -6.15
N TRP A 56 -0.06 11.06 -6.45
CA TRP A 56 0.94 12.00 -6.97
C TRP A 56 0.52 12.60 -8.31
N ARG A 57 -0.03 11.79 -9.22
CA ARG A 57 -0.56 12.28 -10.49
C ARG A 57 -1.72 13.26 -10.28
N LEU A 58 -2.62 12.95 -9.35
CA LEU A 58 -3.77 13.80 -9.01
C LEU A 58 -3.32 15.14 -8.40
N MET A 59 -2.35 15.12 -7.48
CA MET A 59 -1.77 16.34 -6.92
C MET A 59 -1.08 17.18 -7.99
N LYS A 60 -0.37 16.54 -8.93
CA LYS A 60 0.28 17.23 -10.05
C LYS A 60 -0.76 17.90 -10.95
N GLU A 61 -1.83 17.20 -11.29
CA GLU A 61 -2.90 17.71 -12.14
C GLU A 61 -3.67 18.87 -11.46
N LEU A 62 -3.98 18.74 -10.17
CA LEU A 62 -4.56 19.83 -9.38
C LEU A 62 -3.66 21.05 -9.36
N LYS A 63 -2.36 20.87 -9.11
CA LYS A 63 -1.38 21.95 -9.12
C LYS A 63 -1.32 22.64 -10.49
N GLU A 64 -1.19 21.88 -11.56
CA GLU A 64 -1.14 22.44 -12.92
C GLU A 64 -2.41 23.23 -13.26
N ARG A 65 -3.58 22.75 -12.81
CA ARG A 65 -4.84 23.45 -13.03
C ARG A 65 -4.90 24.76 -12.24
N THR A 66 -4.56 24.74 -10.95
CA THR A 66 -4.55 25.95 -10.12
C THR A 66 -3.52 26.97 -10.63
N ASP A 67 -2.35 26.51 -11.09
CA ASP A 67 -1.33 27.38 -11.66
C ASP A 67 -1.82 28.03 -12.98
N ARG A 68 -2.55 27.30 -13.84
CA ARG A 68 -3.18 27.88 -15.04
C ARG A 68 -4.25 28.91 -14.69
N GLU A 69 -5.11 28.59 -13.73
CA GLU A 69 -6.20 29.49 -13.29
C GLU A 69 -5.66 30.78 -12.70
N LEU A 70 -4.57 30.71 -11.91
CA LEU A 70 -3.87 31.90 -11.41
C LEU A 70 -3.28 32.74 -12.54
N LEU A 71 -2.64 32.11 -13.53
CA LEU A 71 -2.09 32.82 -14.69
C LEU A 71 -3.17 33.51 -15.52
N ASP A 72 -4.32 32.87 -15.71
CA ASP A 72 -5.43 33.46 -16.44
C ASP A 72 -6.03 34.66 -15.68
N LYS A 73 -6.11 34.58 -14.35
CA LYS A 73 -6.52 35.72 -13.50
C LYS A 73 -5.51 36.87 -13.52
N ASP A 74 -4.22 36.58 -13.49
CA ASP A 74 -3.17 37.60 -13.61
C ASP A 74 -3.24 38.33 -14.96
N ARG A 75 -3.54 37.60 -16.05
CA ARG A 75 -3.78 38.20 -17.38
C ARG A 75 -5.02 39.08 -17.41
N GLU A 76 -6.13 38.61 -16.85
CA GLU A 76 -7.38 39.38 -16.74
C GLU A 76 -7.17 40.70 -15.99
N ILE A 77 -6.46 40.66 -14.86
CA ILE A 77 -6.11 41.86 -14.07
C ILE A 77 -5.21 42.81 -14.90
N ALA A 78 -4.23 42.29 -15.63
CA ALA A 78 -3.37 43.12 -16.47
C ALA A 78 -4.14 43.80 -17.61
N GLU A 79 -5.07 43.08 -18.25
CA GLU A 79 -5.96 43.63 -19.27
C GLU A 79 -6.85 44.73 -18.69
N LEU A 80 -7.50 44.49 -17.56
CA LEU A 80 -8.34 45.48 -16.87
C LEU A 80 -7.54 46.73 -16.49
N ARG A 81 -6.30 46.57 -16.01
CA ARG A 81 -5.39 47.70 -15.70
C ARG A 81 -5.04 48.51 -16.94
N SER A 82 -4.73 47.85 -18.06
CA SER A 82 -4.43 48.56 -19.32
C SER A 82 -5.65 49.34 -19.84
N ARG A 83 -6.85 48.75 -19.77
CA ARG A 83 -8.11 49.43 -20.12
C ARG A 83 -8.36 50.62 -19.19
N TYR A 84 -8.19 50.45 -17.89
CA TYR A 84 -8.30 51.55 -16.91
C TYR A 84 -7.39 52.72 -17.26
N LEU A 85 -6.10 52.45 -17.52
CA LEU A 85 -5.13 53.50 -17.87
C LEU A 85 -5.49 54.19 -19.19
N SER A 86 -5.96 53.45 -20.19
CA SER A 86 -6.41 54.02 -21.46
C SER A 86 -7.60 54.97 -21.30
N LEU A 87 -8.63 54.56 -20.55
CA LEU A 87 -9.84 55.37 -20.30
C LEU A 87 -9.56 56.60 -19.46
N LYS A 88 -8.66 56.47 -18.48
CA LYS A 88 -8.17 57.59 -17.67
C LYS A 88 -7.40 58.61 -18.52
N GLY A 89 -6.60 58.13 -19.48
CA GLY A 89 -5.87 58.98 -20.42
C GLY A 89 -6.78 59.70 -21.44
N SER A 90 -7.87 59.06 -21.86
CA SER A 90 -8.82 59.64 -22.82
C SER A 90 -9.89 60.55 -22.21
N GLY A 91 -9.90 60.75 -20.88
CA GLY A 91 -10.91 61.57 -20.21
C GLY A 91 -12.32 60.96 -20.26
N SER A 92 -12.41 59.63 -20.25
CA SER A 92 -13.68 58.91 -20.28
C SER A 92 -14.55 59.20 -19.05
N PRO A 93 -15.88 59.04 -19.15
CA PRO A 93 -16.80 59.33 -18.04
C PRO A 93 -16.44 58.51 -16.79
N THR A 94 -16.56 59.17 -15.63
CA THR A 94 -16.18 58.63 -14.32
C THR A 94 -16.91 57.34 -13.96
N GLU A 95 -18.13 57.15 -14.45
CA GLU A 95 -18.92 55.92 -14.24
C GLU A 95 -18.25 54.68 -14.88
N LEU A 96 -17.67 54.82 -16.08
CA LEU A 96 -16.97 53.71 -16.75
C LEU A 96 -15.68 53.35 -16.01
N ILE A 97 -14.98 54.36 -15.50
CA ILE A 97 -13.76 54.17 -14.70
C ILE A 97 -14.10 53.41 -13.40
N ALA A 98 -15.18 53.81 -12.71
CA ALA A 98 -15.64 53.15 -11.49
C ALA A 98 -16.10 51.69 -11.74
N ALA A 99 -16.73 51.42 -12.88
CA ALA A 99 -17.13 50.06 -13.26
C ALA A 99 -15.91 49.14 -13.42
N ILE A 100 -14.84 49.61 -14.08
CA ILE A 100 -13.61 48.84 -14.27
C ILE A 100 -12.84 48.67 -12.96
N GLU A 101 -12.81 49.68 -12.09
CA GLU A 101 -12.21 49.53 -10.75
C GLU A 101 -12.92 48.44 -9.94
N LYS A 102 -14.25 48.35 -10.05
CA LYS A 102 -15.04 47.31 -9.39
C LYS A 102 -14.75 45.92 -9.97
N GLU A 103 -14.65 45.79 -11.30
CA GLU A 103 -14.28 44.52 -11.94
C GLU A 103 -12.86 44.09 -11.58
N MET A 104 -11.91 45.02 -11.55
CA MET A 104 -10.53 44.76 -11.16
C MET A 104 -10.43 44.26 -9.71
N ARG A 105 -11.13 44.91 -8.76
CA ARG A 105 -11.19 44.43 -7.37
C ARG A 105 -11.77 43.03 -7.26
N LYS A 106 -12.84 42.75 -8.00
CA LYS A 106 -13.44 41.41 -8.02
C LYS A 106 -12.44 40.35 -8.52
N ALA A 107 -11.68 40.65 -9.58
CA ALA A 107 -10.66 39.74 -10.09
C ALA A 107 -9.49 39.56 -9.09
N GLU A 108 -9.11 40.61 -8.36
CA GLU A 108 -8.12 40.55 -7.28
C GLU A 108 -8.62 39.69 -6.10
N ASP A 109 -9.86 39.86 -5.66
CA ASP A 109 -10.49 39.04 -4.61
C ASP A 109 -10.56 37.56 -5.01
N GLU A 110 -10.89 37.26 -6.27
CA GLU A 110 -10.90 35.89 -6.80
C GLU A 110 -9.50 35.27 -6.81
N ARG A 111 -8.48 36.03 -7.19
CA ARG A 111 -7.09 35.60 -7.15
C ARG A 111 -6.63 35.32 -5.71
N GLU A 112 -6.97 36.19 -4.76
CA GLU A 112 -6.66 35.98 -3.35
C GLU A 112 -7.37 34.74 -2.77
N ALA A 113 -8.61 34.49 -3.16
CA ALA A 113 -9.34 33.28 -2.78
C ALA A 113 -8.65 32.01 -3.30
N LEU A 114 -8.13 32.00 -4.54
CA LEU A 114 -7.36 30.88 -5.08
C LEU A 114 -6.04 30.65 -4.34
N LEU A 115 -5.32 31.71 -3.99
CA LEU A 115 -4.09 31.63 -3.20
C LEU A 115 -4.34 31.10 -1.79
N THR A 116 -5.44 31.55 -1.16
CA THR A 116 -5.84 31.10 0.18
C THR A 116 -6.24 29.63 0.14
N ALA A 117 -7.03 29.21 -0.85
CA ALA A 117 -7.40 27.79 -1.04
C ALA A 117 -6.15 26.91 -1.25
N ARG A 118 -5.13 27.40 -1.95
CA ARG A 118 -3.85 26.69 -2.14
C ARG A 118 -3.09 26.55 -0.81
N LEU A 119 -3.04 27.60 0.00
CA LEU A 119 -2.41 27.57 1.32
C LEU A 119 -3.14 26.59 2.24
N GLU A 120 -4.47 26.64 2.28
CA GLU A 120 -5.29 25.72 3.06
C GLU A 120 -5.09 24.25 2.63
N ALA A 121 -5.06 23.96 1.33
CA ALA A 121 -4.80 22.62 0.81
C ALA A 121 -3.39 22.10 1.14
N THR A 122 -2.43 23.01 1.34
CA THR A 122 -1.05 22.65 1.73
C THR A 122 -0.93 22.42 3.23
N VAL A 123 -1.63 23.21 4.05
CA VAL A 123 -1.58 23.15 5.52
C VAL A 123 -2.46 22.02 6.07
N ASN A 124 -3.64 21.80 5.46
CA ASN A 124 -4.55 20.72 5.79
C ASN A 124 -4.77 19.87 4.53
N PRO A 125 -3.83 18.97 4.18
CA PRO A 125 -4.13 17.96 3.18
C PRO A 125 -5.39 17.22 3.64
N PRO A 126 -6.42 17.05 2.78
CA PRO A 126 -7.60 16.30 3.16
C PRO A 126 -7.14 14.91 3.56
N SER A 127 -7.20 14.62 4.87
CA SER A 127 -6.91 13.29 5.39
C SER A 127 -7.80 12.32 4.62
N ALA A 128 -7.19 11.50 3.77
CA ALA A 128 -7.84 10.40 3.07
C ALA A 128 -8.19 9.31 4.10
N THR A 129 -9.07 9.65 5.05
CA THR A 129 -9.69 8.68 5.95
C THR A 129 -10.70 7.92 5.12
N SER A 130 -10.20 6.86 4.50
CA SER A 130 -10.94 5.86 3.75
C SER A 130 -11.77 5.04 4.74
N THR A 131 -12.81 5.64 5.32
CA THR A 131 -13.83 4.89 6.06
C THR A 131 -15.00 4.66 5.11
N PRO A 132 -15.35 3.42 4.76
CA PRO A 132 -16.59 3.15 4.04
C PRO A 132 -17.76 3.41 5.00
N ALA A 133 -18.24 4.65 5.01
CA ALA A 133 -19.44 5.01 5.76
C ALA A 133 -20.66 4.42 5.06
N SER A 134 -21.15 3.34 5.66
CA SER A 134 -22.48 2.74 5.42
C SER A 134 -23.58 3.82 5.35
N PRO A 135 -24.57 3.73 4.44
CA PRO A 135 -25.53 4.80 4.20
C PRO A 135 -26.58 4.85 5.31
N ALA A 136 -26.25 5.47 6.44
CA ALA A 136 -27.25 5.89 7.43
C ALA A 136 -27.76 7.28 7.06
N ARG A 137 -28.98 7.28 6.48
CA ARG A 137 -29.85 8.42 6.17
C ARG A 137 -29.86 9.46 7.30
N ARG A 138 -29.10 10.55 7.15
CA ARG A 138 -29.23 11.76 7.96
C ARG A 138 -29.90 12.85 7.13
N THR A 139 -31.08 13.27 7.60
CA THR A 139 -31.76 14.49 7.18
C THR A 139 -30.90 15.72 7.47
N PRO A 140 -30.75 16.67 6.53
CA PRO A 140 -29.96 17.87 6.76
C PRO A 140 -30.75 18.90 7.59
N PRO A 141 -30.12 19.58 8.56
CA PRO A 141 -30.70 20.76 9.18
C PRO A 141 -30.69 21.95 8.22
N ALA A 142 -31.81 22.66 8.17
CA ALA A 142 -31.99 23.87 7.38
C ALA A 142 -31.11 25.00 7.93
N GLY A 143 -30.27 25.59 7.08
CA GLY A 143 -29.56 26.83 7.41
C GLY A 143 -28.08 26.87 7.02
N SER A 144 -27.74 26.57 5.76
CA SER A 144 -26.51 27.11 5.16
C SER A 144 -26.71 27.23 3.66
N ALA A 145 -27.17 28.40 3.23
CA ALA A 145 -27.25 28.74 1.81
C ALA A 145 -25.84 29.17 1.36
N LEU A 146 -25.03 28.21 0.92
CA LEU A 146 -23.82 28.47 0.15
C LEU A 146 -24.17 28.94 -1.28
N PRO A 147 -23.31 29.75 -1.92
CA PRO A 147 -23.58 30.33 -3.23
C PRO A 147 -23.66 29.23 -4.32
N ALA A 148 -24.85 29.08 -4.91
CA ALA A 148 -25.27 28.02 -5.82
C ALA A 148 -24.54 27.94 -7.19
N GLY A 149 -23.40 28.62 -7.37
CA GLY A 149 -22.69 28.71 -8.65
C GLY A 149 -21.45 27.82 -8.78
N LYS A 150 -20.76 27.50 -7.69
CA LYS A 150 -19.46 26.77 -7.75
C LYS A 150 -19.61 25.24 -7.69
N ASP A 151 -20.70 24.75 -7.13
CA ASP A 151 -20.96 23.31 -7.02
C ASP A 151 -21.31 22.65 -8.35
N THR A 152 -21.77 23.39 -9.36
CA THR A 152 -22.17 22.84 -10.66
C THR A 152 -20.96 22.42 -11.51
N ALA A 153 -19.88 23.20 -11.52
CA ALA A 153 -18.67 22.87 -12.25
C ALA A 153 -17.89 21.71 -11.61
N LEU A 154 -17.79 21.70 -10.27
CA LEU A 154 -17.18 20.60 -9.52
C LEU A 154 -18.01 19.32 -9.66
N SER A 155 -19.34 19.40 -9.52
CA SER A 155 -20.21 18.23 -9.68
C SER A 155 -20.24 17.69 -11.11
N ALA A 156 -20.11 18.54 -12.14
CA ALA A 156 -19.96 18.10 -13.53
C ALA A 156 -18.65 17.32 -13.74
N LEU A 157 -17.53 17.83 -13.22
CA LEU A 157 -16.24 17.14 -13.28
C LEU A 157 -16.21 15.84 -12.48
N LEU A 158 -16.81 15.83 -11.29
CA LEU A 158 -16.93 14.61 -10.50
C LEU A 158 -17.79 13.58 -11.23
N ARG A 159 -18.88 14.01 -11.88
CA ARG A 159 -19.73 13.12 -12.68
C ARG A 159 -18.98 12.56 -13.89
N GLU A 160 -18.25 13.39 -14.63
CA GLU A 160 -17.38 12.95 -15.74
C GLU A 160 -16.30 11.97 -15.25
N ARG A 161 -15.73 12.22 -14.06
CA ARG A 161 -14.72 11.32 -13.50
C ARG A 161 -15.31 9.99 -13.04
N ILE A 162 -16.49 10.01 -12.44
CA ILE A 162 -17.23 8.80 -12.05
C ILE A 162 -17.54 7.96 -13.29
N THR A 163 -18.09 8.56 -14.35
CA THR A 163 -18.38 7.81 -15.59
C THR A 163 -17.12 7.25 -16.24
N GLY A 164 -16.01 8.00 -16.21
CA GLY A 164 -14.71 7.50 -16.67
C GLY A 164 -14.18 6.31 -15.85
N LEU A 165 -14.33 6.35 -14.52
CA LEU A 165 -13.94 5.25 -13.64
C LEU A 165 -14.85 4.02 -13.81
N GLU A 166 -16.14 4.21 -14.01
CA GLU A 166 -17.10 3.14 -14.30
C GLU A 166 -16.76 2.43 -15.63
N ALA A 167 -16.44 3.20 -16.67
CA ALA A 167 -15.99 2.64 -17.95
C ALA A 167 -14.67 1.86 -17.81
N ALA A 168 -13.71 2.38 -17.03
CA ALA A 168 -12.45 1.67 -16.77
C ALA A 168 -12.66 0.37 -15.96
N LEU A 169 -13.60 0.37 -15.00
CA LEU A 169 -13.97 -0.81 -14.24
C LEU A 169 -14.62 -1.88 -15.11
N LEU A 170 -15.51 -1.48 -16.04
CA LEU A 170 -16.11 -2.39 -17.02
C LEU A 170 -15.04 -3.01 -17.92
N ALA A 171 -14.14 -2.19 -18.49
CA ALA A 171 -13.03 -2.69 -19.31
C ALA A 171 -12.10 -3.65 -18.53
N SER A 172 -11.85 -3.37 -17.25
CA SER A 172 -11.05 -4.27 -16.40
C SER A 172 -11.77 -5.60 -16.12
N ARG A 173 -13.10 -5.61 -16.01
CA ARG A 173 -13.88 -6.84 -15.82
C ARG A 173 -13.90 -7.69 -17.09
N GLU A 174 -14.06 -7.06 -18.25
CA GLU A 174 -13.96 -7.73 -19.55
C GLU A 174 -12.55 -8.32 -19.78
N GLY A 175 -11.50 -7.60 -19.38
CA GLY A 175 -10.13 -8.13 -19.39
C GLY A 175 -9.93 -9.31 -18.46
N ALA A 176 -10.53 -9.29 -17.26
CA ALA A 176 -10.46 -10.41 -16.33
C ALA A 176 -11.18 -11.65 -16.86
N SER A 177 -12.39 -11.50 -17.45
CA SER A 177 -13.10 -12.64 -18.04
C SER A 177 -12.35 -13.22 -19.24
N ALA A 178 -11.72 -12.38 -20.07
CA ALA A 178 -10.91 -12.85 -21.20
C ALA A 178 -9.70 -13.70 -20.73
N ILE A 179 -9.05 -13.30 -19.63
CA ILE A 179 -7.94 -14.08 -19.03
C ILE A 179 -8.47 -15.39 -18.42
N GLU A 180 -9.64 -15.37 -17.78
CA GLU A 180 -10.28 -16.59 -17.26
C GLU A 180 -10.61 -17.57 -18.39
N ASP A 181 -11.17 -17.09 -19.50
CA ASP A 181 -11.44 -17.87 -20.70
C ASP A 181 -10.15 -18.44 -21.32
N GLU A 182 -9.08 -17.62 -21.37
CA GLU A 182 -7.76 -18.06 -21.84
C GLU A 182 -7.19 -19.16 -20.93
N LEU A 183 -7.25 -18.99 -19.61
CA LEU A 183 -6.80 -20.01 -18.65
C LEU A 183 -7.62 -21.29 -18.75
N GLU A 184 -8.94 -21.19 -18.99
CA GLU A 184 -9.78 -22.35 -19.20
C GLU A 184 -9.44 -23.06 -20.52
N SER A 185 -9.17 -22.31 -21.59
CA SER A 185 -8.71 -22.86 -22.86
C SER A 185 -7.36 -23.59 -22.72
N LEU A 186 -6.43 -23.01 -21.95
CA LEU A 186 -5.14 -23.62 -21.64
C LEU A 186 -5.33 -24.89 -20.80
N ARG A 187 -6.20 -24.88 -19.79
CA ARG A 187 -6.53 -26.07 -19.00
C ARG A 187 -7.13 -27.19 -19.87
N ARG A 188 -8.05 -26.86 -20.78
CA ARG A 188 -8.61 -27.84 -21.73
C ARG A 188 -7.53 -28.38 -22.68
N SER A 189 -6.63 -27.53 -23.17
CA SER A 189 -5.52 -27.96 -24.03
C SER A 189 -4.52 -28.88 -23.30
N ALA A 190 -4.21 -28.59 -22.04
CA ALA A 190 -3.36 -29.42 -21.20
C ALA A 190 -4.01 -30.78 -20.88
N ALA A 191 -5.32 -30.78 -20.62
CA ALA A 191 -6.09 -32.01 -20.43
C ALA A 191 -6.11 -32.88 -21.70
N PHE A 192 -6.24 -32.27 -22.89
CA PHE A 192 -6.15 -32.99 -24.17
C PHE A 192 -4.75 -33.58 -24.41
N ALA A 193 -3.70 -32.87 -24.00
CA ALA A 193 -2.32 -33.35 -24.07
C ALA A 193 -1.98 -34.46 -23.05
N GLY A 194 -2.95 -34.91 -22.24
CA GLY A 194 -2.75 -35.95 -21.23
C GLY A 194 -1.88 -35.52 -20.05
N ILE A 195 -1.68 -34.21 -19.86
CA ILE A 195 -0.99 -33.67 -18.69
C ILE A 195 -2.04 -33.62 -17.56
N PRO A 196 -1.94 -34.48 -16.53
CA PRO A 196 -2.92 -34.46 -15.45
C PRO A 196 -2.85 -33.08 -14.78
N ALA A 197 -3.99 -32.40 -14.69
CA ALA A 197 -4.12 -31.20 -13.90
C ALA A 197 -3.76 -31.55 -12.46
N THR A 198 -2.51 -31.29 -12.07
CA THR A 198 -2.07 -31.43 -10.68
C THR A 198 -2.90 -30.46 -9.87
N ALA A 199 -3.95 -30.98 -9.24
CA ALA A 199 -4.68 -30.26 -8.22
C ALA A 199 -3.66 -29.69 -7.22
N PRO A 200 -3.86 -28.46 -6.71
CA PRO A 200 -3.06 -27.98 -5.60
C PRO A 200 -3.07 -29.08 -4.53
N PRO A 201 -1.90 -29.49 -3.99
CA PRO A 201 -1.82 -30.63 -3.10
C PRO A 201 -2.72 -30.36 -1.88
N GLN A 202 -3.92 -30.94 -1.90
CA GLN A 202 -4.72 -31.09 -0.69
C GLN A 202 -3.94 -32.07 0.17
N ALA A 203 -3.19 -31.51 1.10
CA ALA A 203 -2.42 -32.23 2.09
C ALA A 203 -3.37 -32.99 3.02
N ALA A 204 -3.88 -34.12 2.56
CA ALA A 204 -4.36 -35.19 3.42
C ALA A 204 -3.14 -35.96 3.94
N VAL A 205 -2.27 -35.27 4.69
CA VAL A 205 -1.24 -35.93 5.49
C VAL A 205 -1.93 -36.39 6.76
N ALA A 206 -2.35 -37.66 6.79
CA ALA A 206 -2.65 -38.30 8.05
C ALA A 206 -1.35 -38.29 8.88
N PRO A 207 -1.31 -37.65 10.06
CA PRO A 207 -0.10 -37.64 10.87
C PRO A 207 0.14 -39.07 11.36
N GLY A 208 1.16 -39.73 10.81
CA GLY A 208 1.78 -40.85 11.50
C GLY A 208 2.44 -40.33 12.79
N PRO A 209 2.63 -41.19 13.81
CA PRO A 209 3.24 -40.79 15.07
C PRO A 209 4.68 -40.35 14.82
N ILE A 210 4.88 -39.04 14.72
CA ILE A 210 6.19 -38.43 14.84
C ILE A 210 6.55 -38.61 16.31
N GLY A 211 7.64 -39.32 16.61
CA GLY A 211 8.05 -39.59 18.00
C GLY A 211 8.24 -38.28 18.77
N ASP A 212 7.74 -38.23 20.01
CA ASP A 212 7.75 -37.04 20.89
C ASP A 212 9.12 -36.35 20.96
N GLU A 213 10.21 -37.13 20.90
CA GLU A 213 11.58 -36.64 20.93
C GLU A 213 11.96 -35.74 19.75
N ALA A 214 11.42 -36.00 18.55
CA ALA A 214 11.67 -35.16 17.38
C ALA A 214 10.90 -33.84 17.47
N PHE A 215 9.70 -33.88 18.06
CA PHE A 215 8.86 -32.70 18.26
C PHE A 215 9.46 -31.75 19.30
N THR A 216 9.98 -32.29 20.40
CA THR A 216 10.65 -31.50 21.44
C THR A 216 11.95 -30.89 20.94
N LEU A 217 12.75 -31.61 20.14
CA LEU A 217 13.99 -31.07 19.54
C LEU A 217 13.73 -29.90 18.59
N ILE A 218 12.65 -29.97 17.80
CA ILE A 218 12.28 -28.87 16.89
C ILE A 218 11.83 -27.65 17.70
N LEU A 219 10.95 -27.83 18.69
CA LEU A 219 10.49 -26.75 19.58
C LEU A 219 11.66 -26.07 20.31
N ASP A 220 12.59 -26.86 20.86
CA ASP A 220 13.79 -26.36 21.54
C ASP A 220 14.69 -25.53 20.61
N SER A 221 14.83 -25.95 19.35
CA SER A 221 15.65 -25.23 18.37
C SER A 221 15.04 -23.88 17.99
N LEU A 222 13.71 -23.83 17.80
CA LEU A 222 12.98 -22.60 17.47
C LEU A 222 12.94 -21.63 18.65
N ALA A 223 12.80 -22.14 19.88
CA ALA A 223 12.85 -21.34 21.10
C ALA A 223 14.23 -20.69 21.28
N ARG A 224 15.32 -21.43 21.06
CA ARG A 224 16.69 -20.86 21.13
C ARG A 224 16.95 -19.82 20.03
N GLU A 225 16.44 -20.03 18.82
CA GLU A 225 16.55 -19.04 17.74
C GLU A 225 15.72 -17.78 18.02
N ARG A 226 14.57 -17.90 18.69
CA ARG A 226 13.77 -16.76 19.15
C ARG A 226 14.49 -15.98 20.25
N ASP A 227 14.98 -16.67 21.27
CA ASP A 227 15.62 -16.05 22.44
C ASP A 227 16.94 -15.36 22.06
N ALA A 228 17.66 -15.89 21.07
CA ALA A 228 18.86 -15.26 20.51
C ALA A 228 18.57 -13.93 19.77
N LEU A 229 17.29 -13.63 19.48
CA LEU A 229 16.90 -12.38 18.84
C LEU A 229 16.53 -11.29 19.83
N ASP A 230 16.31 -11.57 21.11
CA ASP A 230 15.88 -10.57 22.10
C ASP A 230 17.03 -9.66 22.57
N ASP A 231 17.17 -8.50 21.92
CA ASP A 231 17.79 -7.29 22.47
C ASP A 231 16.71 -6.17 22.44
N PRO A 232 16.40 -5.49 23.57
CA PRO A 232 15.29 -4.56 23.68
C PRO A 232 15.78 -3.12 23.53
N ASP A 233 15.35 -2.41 22.49
CA ASP A 233 14.68 -1.13 22.66
C ASP A 233 14.23 -0.52 21.31
N ALA A 234 13.10 0.19 21.39
CA ALA A 234 12.40 0.96 20.35
C ALA A 234 11.57 0.16 19.32
N VAL A 235 10.33 -0.14 19.70
CA VAL A 235 9.27 -0.56 18.77
C VAL A 235 8.82 0.65 17.94
N LEU A 236 9.23 0.69 16.66
CA LEU A 236 8.62 1.56 15.64
C LEU A 236 7.57 0.79 14.82
N GLY A 237 6.55 1.50 14.33
CA GLY A 237 5.38 0.91 13.66
C GLY A 237 5.27 1.32 12.19
N ILE A 238 4.33 0.70 11.45
CA ILE A 238 4.07 0.96 10.02
C ILE A 238 3.82 2.44 9.68
N ALA A 239 3.34 3.23 10.66
CA ALA A 239 3.25 4.69 10.52
C ALA A 239 4.62 5.33 10.17
N ASP A 240 5.71 4.79 10.71
CA ASP A 240 7.07 5.28 10.51
C ASP A 240 7.61 5.01 9.11
N LEU A 241 7.07 4.05 8.36
CA LEU A 241 7.41 3.81 6.96
C LEU A 241 6.90 4.94 6.04
N LYS A 242 5.73 5.52 6.33
CA LYS A 242 5.22 6.71 5.61
C LYS A 242 6.01 7.96 6.00
N THR A 243 6.34 8.11 7.28
CA THR A 243 7.23 9.16 7.78
C THR A 243 8.63 9.06 7.15
N ARG A 244 9.10 7.84 6.85
CA ARG A 244 10.35 7.53 6.15
C ARG A 244 10.44 8.09 4.74
N ALA A 245 9.41 7.85 3.93
CA ALA A 245 9.36 8.34 2.55
C ALA A 245 9.27 9.87 2.52
N LEU A 246 8.52 10.44 3.46
CA LEU A 246 8.39 11.88 3.64
C LEU A 246 9.72 12.50 4.11
N LEU A 247 10.39 11.92 5.11
CA LEU A 247 11.69 12.38 5.62
C LEU A 247 12.76 12.32 4.53
N ARG A 248 12.81 11.24 3.75
CA ARG A 248 13.72 11.18 2.60
C ARG A 248 13.38 12.25 1.56
N ALA A 249 12.10 12.49 1.27
CA ALA A 249 11.71 13.51 0.30
C ALA A 249 12.10 14.92 0.77
N ILE A 250 11.89 15.24 2.05
CA ILE A 250 12.26 16.52 2.66
C ILE A 250 13.78 16.69 2.63
N VAL A 251 14.55 15.70 3.11
CA VAL A 251 16.02 15.78 3.19
C VAL A 251 16.67 15.78 1.79
N ARG A 252 15.98 15.30 0.75
CA ARG A 252 16.48 15.36 -0.64
C ARG A 252 16.35 16.74 -1.29
N THR A 253 15.69 17.69 -0.64
CA THR A 253 15.53 19.06 -1.15
C THR A 253 16.90 19.75 -1.21
N PRO A 254 17.28 20.41 -2.33
CA PRO A 254 18.63 20.93 -2.51
C PRO A 254 19.06 21.98 -1.47
N ALA A 255 18.11 22.73 -0.91
CA ALA A 255 18.39 23.70 0.16
C ALA A 255 18.90 23.01 1.45
N ILE A 256 18.20 21.95 1.89
CA ILE A 256 18.58 21.19 3.10
C ILE A 256 19.89 20.44 2.88
N ARG A 257 20.10 19.94 1.66
CA ARG A 257 21.31 19.19 1.30
C ARG A 257 22.57 20.06 1.26
N ALA A 258 22.42 21.35 0.98
CA ALA A 258 23.52 22.32 1.01
C ALA A 258 23.90 22.70 2.45
N GLU A 259 22.93 22.80 3.36
CA GLU A 259 23.19 23.13 4.77
C GLU A 259 23.63 21.93 5.61
N TYR A 260 23.14 20.72 5.32
CA TYR A 260 23.40 19.51 6.12
C TYR A 260 23.74 18.30 5.24
N PRO A 261 24.98 18.19 4.73
CA PRO A 261 25.37 17.12 3.81
C PRO A 261 25.40 15.72 4.46
N GLU A 262 25.72 15.62 5.75
CA GLU A 262 25.81 14.34 6.47
C GLU A 262 24.45 13.77 6.92
N LEU A 263 23.40 14.61 6.92
CA LEU A 263 22.07 14.25 7.40
C LEU A 263 21.45 13.10 6.60
N LEU A 264 21.76 13.02 5.31
CA LEU A 264 21.24 11.98 4.43
C LEU A 264 21.85 10.62 4.76
N GLU A 265 23.15 10.58 5.07
CA GLU A 265 23.84 9.35 5.46
C GLU A 265 23.43 8.88 6.86
N SER A 266 23.29 9.80 7.82
CA SER A 266 22.84 9.45 9.17
C SER A 266 21.38 8.97 9.17
N LEU A 267 20.52 9.61 8.37
CA LEU A 267 19.15 9.14 8.15
C LEU A 267 19.15 7.75 7.51
N ASP A 268 19.87 7.54 6.40
CA ASP A 268 19.90 6.24 5.73
C ASP A 268 20.44 5.12 6.64
N ARG A 269 21.42 5.43 7.50
CA ARG A 269 21.96 4.50 8.50
C ARG A 269 20.93 4.17 9.58
N TYR A 270 20.23 5.17 10.11
CA TYR A 270 19.15 4.97 11.08
C TYR A 270 18.01 4.15 10.49
N LEU A 271 17.62 4.46 9.26
CA LEU A 271 16.60 3.73 8.52
C LEU A 271 17.02 2.27 8.30
N ALA A 272 18.27 2.00 7.90
CA ALA A 272 18.76 0.63 7.73
C ALA A 272 18.70 -0.18 9.03
N LEU A 273 19.05 0.44 10.17
CA LEU A 273 18.94 -0.18 11.49
C LEU A 273 17.48 -0.50 11.83
N ALA A 274 16.58 0.48 11.71
CA ALA A 274 15.15 0.29 11.97
C ALA A 274 14.52 -0.80 11.07
N GLY A 275 14.90 -0.86 9.80
CA GLY A 275 14.42 -1.91 8.88
C GLY A 275 14.93 -3.31 9.25
N ARG A 276 16.14 -3.40 9.82
CA ARG A 276 16.69 -4.66 10.31
C ARG A 276 15.93 -5.13 11.56
N GLU A 277 15.58 -4.22 12.46
CA GLU A 277 14.80 -4.52 13.67
C GLU A 277 13.38 -5.01 13.33
N GLU A 278 12.68 -4.36 12.38
CA GLU A 278 11.36 -4.83 11.91
C GLU A 278 11.44 -6.23 11.30
N TYR A 279 12.48 -6.50 10.50
CA TYR A 279 12.71 -7.83 9.92
C TYR A 279 12.92 -8.88 11.01
N LEU A 280 13.76 -8.59 12.02
CA LEU A 280 13.99 -9.50 13.15
C LEU A 280 12.70 -9.72 13.95
N ARG A 281 11.91 -8.67 14.20
CA ARG A 281 10.62 -8.78 14.88
C ARG A 281 9.62 -9.62 14.09
N GLY A 282 9.50 -9.41 12.78
CA GLY A 282 8.63 -10.22 11.92
C GLY A 282 9.05 -11.69 11.94
N LYS A 283 10.37 -11.95 11.95
CA LYS A 283 10.92 -13.29 12.09
C LYS A 283 10.56 -13.91 13.45
N ARG A 284 10.63 -13.16 14.56
CA ARG A 284 10.19 -13.62 15.90
C ARG A 284 8.71 -13.99 15.90
N ALA A 285 7.84 -13.10 15.41
CA ALA A 285 6.40 -13.34 15.37
C ALA A 285 6.04 -14.61 14.56
N ALA A 286 6.75 -14.86 13.46
CA ALA A 286 6.57 -16.08 12.68
C ALA A 286 7.01 -17.34 13.45
N TYR A 287 8.11 -17.27 14.22
CA TYR A 287 8.53 -18.37 15.07
C TYR A 287 7.55 -18.63 16.22
N ASP A 288 7.02 -17.58 16.86
CA ASP A 288 6.01 -17.72 17.91
C ASP A 288 4.74 -18.39 17.37
N GLU A 289 4.30 -18.02 16.17
CA GLU A 289 3.18 -18.67 15.49
C GLU A 289 3.45 -20.15 15.18
N LEU A 290 4.66 -20.46 14.71
CA LEU A 290 5.07 -21.85 14.44
C LEU A 290 5.12 -22.68 15.72
N ILE A 291 5.69 -22.14 16.81
CA ILE A 291 5.74 -22.78 18.11
C ILE A 291 4.31 -23.06 18.61
N GLY A 292 3.43 -22.07 18.58
CA GLY A 292 2.03 -22.24 18.99
C GLY A 292 1.27 -23.28 18.18
N ASN A 293 1.49 -23.32 16.86
CA ASN A 293 0.89 -24.34 15.99
C ASN A 293 1.42 -25.75 16.29
N LEU A 294 2.72 -25.89 16.56
CA LEU A 294 3.32 -27.16 16.95
C LEU A 294 2.82 -27.63 18.32
N GLU A 295 2.73 -26.75 19.31
CA GLU A 295 2.16 -27.08 20.62
C GLU A 295 0.69 -27.53 20.52
N ALA A 296 -0.12 -26.84 19.69
CA ALA A 296 -1.50 -27.24 19.44
C ALA A 296 -1.62 -28.61 18.76
N LEU A 297 -0.73 -28.92 17.81
CA LEU A 297 -0.67 -30.23 17.17
C LEU A 297 -0.27 -31.33 18.14
N LYS A 298 0.69 -31.05 19.04
CA LYS A 298 1.12 -31.97 20.10
C LYS A 298 -0.04 -32.28 21.06
N ALA A 299 -0.73 -31.26 21.57
CA ALA A 299 -1.89 -31.45 22.45
C ALA A 299 -2.99 -32.30 21.79
N LYS A 300 -3.23 -32.09 20.49
CA LYS A 300 -4.21 -32.86 19.71
C LYS A 300 -3.78 -34.31 19.45
N ALA A 301 -2.48 -34.60 19.46
CA ALA A 301 -1.96 -35.94 19.34
C ALA A 301 -2.05 -36.71 20.67
N GLU A 302 -1.88 -36.03 21.81
CA GLU A 302 -2.02 -36.62 23.16
C GLU A 302 -3.48 -36.93 23.52
N GLU A 303 -4.46 -36.27 22.90
CA GLU A 303 -5.90 -36.52 23.13
C GLU A 303 -6.45 -37.77 22.38
N LYS A 304 -5.67 -38.34 21.45
CA LYS A 304 -6.08 -39.50 20.63
C LYS A 304 -5.44 -40.80 21.09
#